data_AF-A0A925XUR4-F1
#
_entry.id   AF-A0A925XUR4-F1
#
_cell.length_a   1.000
_cell.length_b   1.000
_cell.length_c   1.000
_cell.angle_alpha   90.00
_cell.angle_beta   90.00
_cell.angle_gamma   90.00
#
_symmetry.space_group_name_H-M   'P 1'
#
loop_
_entity.id
_entity.type
_entity.pdbx_description
1 polymer ?
#
loop_
_entity_poly.entity_id
_entity_poly.type
_entity_poly.pdbx_seq_one_letter_code
_entity_poly.pdbx_strand_id
1 'polypeptide(L)'
;MKHIPVRTRQAFTLTEVLISIAIALLFVASTMQAMLYGLTSTSQTRRNSDQVNLIQADAEAMKQQASALGVGSLISLSTAGGVATLTVDSTVGFNVNDLILIGNDPTTYDITQVDSVNKLLTLRTLLNSSPSTGAMITSVTACNATAATGSFATRLQQLVGATTSSSVYISGKAFTLTRTTTVPATTADAPYYTLKMFYSLTPAG
;
A
#
# COMPACT_ATOMS: atom_id res chain seq x y z
N MET A 1 74.88 3.01 -56.72
CA MET A 1 73.51 3.34 -56.25
C MET A 1 72.68 2.07 -56.29
N LYS A 2 72.31 1.52 -55.14
CA LYS A 2 71.60 0.24 -55.01
C LYS A 2 70.10 0.52 -54.95
N HIS A 3 69.37 0.19 -56.02
CA HIS A 3 67.91 0.31 -56.07
C HIS A 3 67.29 -0.65 -55.06
N ILE A 4 66.75 -0.10 -53.97
CA ILE A 4 65.87 -0.85 -53.06
C ILE A 4 64.49 -0.92 -53.73
N PRO A 5 63.92 -2.11 -53.95
CA PRO A 5 62.64 -2.24 -54.66
C PRO A 5 61.49 -1.64 -53.83
N VAL A 6 60.69 -0.78 -54.46
CA VAL A 6 59.56 -0.02 -53.87
C VAL A 6 58.40 -0.93 -53.40
N ARG A 7 58.38 -2.20 -53.81
CA ARG A 7 57.31 -3.17 -53.51
C ARG A 7 57.10 -3.43 -52.00
N THR A 8 58.14 -3.36 -51.19
CA THR A 8 58.05 -3.67 -49.74
C THR A 8 57.34 -2.59 -48.94
N ARG A 9 57.30 -1.33 -49.42
CA ARG A 9 56.62 -0.22 -48.72
C ARG A 9 55.10 -0.22 -48.90
N GLN A 10 54.61 -0.65 -50.07
CA GLN A 10 53.17 -0.73 -50.36
C GLN A 10 52.47 -1.89 -49.63
N ALA A 11 53.18 -3.01 -49.41
CA ALA A 11 52.66 -4.13 -48.63
C ALA A 11 52.51 -3.78 -47.14
N PHE A 12 53.46 -3.02 -46.58
CA PHE A 12 53.43 -2.58 -45.19
C PHE A 12 52.24 -1.64 -44.90
N THR A 13 51.96 -0.69 -45.81
CA THR A 13 50.83 0.24 -45.66
C THR A 13 49.46 -0.43 -45.77
N LEU A 14 49.33 -1.51 -46.57
CA LEU A 14 48.04 -2.20 -46.73
C LEU A 14 47.70 -3.05 -45.50
N THR A 15 48.69 -3.71 -44.89
CA THR A 15 48.51 -4.45 -43.65
C THR A 15 48.16 -3.54 -42.47
N GLU A 16 48.81 -2.37 -42.37
CA GLU A 16 48.51 -1.37 -41.33
C GLU A 16 47.08 -0.83 -41.43
N VAL A 17 46.60 -0.57 -42.65
CA VAL A 17 45.20 -0.16 -42.89
C VAL A 17 44.22 -1.28 -42.52
N LEU A 18 44.53 -2.54 -42.86
CA LEU A 18 43.69 -3.68 -42.45
C LEU A 18 43.63 -3.85 -40.93
N ILE A 19 44.75 -3.69 -40.22
CA ILE A 19 44.79 -3.75 -38.76
C ILE A 19 43.98 -2.60 -38.16
N SER A 20 44.09 -1.39 -38.71
CA SER A 20 43.34 -0.22 -38.24
C SER A 20 41.83 -0.42 -38.43
N ILE A 21 41.41 -0.97 -39.58
CA ILE A 21 40.00 -1.32 -39.83
C ILE A 21 39.54 -2.41 -38.87
N ALA A 22 40.36 -3.44 -38.62
CA ALA A 22 40.01 -4.51 -37.69
C ALA A 22 39.84 -4.00 -36.25
N ILE A 23 40.73 -3.12 -35.78
CA ILE A 23 40.62 -2.48 -34.46
C ILE A 23 39.38 -1.59 -34.40
N ALA A 24 39.09 -0.80 -35.44
CA ALA A 24 37.90 0.04 -35.51
C ALA A 24 36.61 -0.80 -35.44
N LEU A 25 36.55 -1.92 -36.16
CA LEU A 25 35.39 -2.83 -36.12
C LEU A 25 35.20 -3.47 -34.73
N LEU A 26 36.29 -3.88 -34.08
CA LEU A 26 36.23 -4.40 -32.71
C LEU A 26 35.73 -3.34 -31.72
N PHE A 27 36.15 -2.09 -31.88
CA PHE A 27 35.69 -0.98 -31.04
C PHE A 27 34.20 -0.65 -31.27
N VAL A 28 33.74 -0.65 -32.52
CA VAL A 28 32.31 -0.45 -32.83
C VAL A 28 31.47 -1.61 -32.29
N ALA A 29 31.95 -2.85 -32.41
CA ALA A 29 31.25 -4.02 -31.89
C ALA A 29 31.14 -3.99 -30.35
N SER A 30 32.22 -3.64 -29.65
CA SER A 30 32.22 -3.57 -28.17
C SER A 30 31.35 -2.43 -27.64
N THR A 31 31.39 -1.26 -28.30
CA THR A 31 30.54 -0.12 -27.92
C THR A 31 29.05 -0.41 -28.14
N MET A 32 28.68 -1.09 -29.22
CA MET A 32 27.29 -1.52 -29.45
C MET A 32 26.81 -2.49 -28.36
N GLN A 33 27.65 -3.44 -27.95
CA GLN A 33 27.32 -4.35 -26.85
C GLN A 33 27.15 -3.61 -25.53
N ALA A 34 28.07 -2.69 -25.19
CA ALA A 34 27.97 -1.87 -23.99
C ALA A 34 26.69 -1.02 -23.95
N MET A 35 26.28 -0.45 -25.08
CA MET A 35 25.03 0.29 -25.20
C MET A 35 23.80 -0.61 -24.97
N LEU A 36 23.78 -1.82 -25.55
CA LEU A 36 22.67 -2.77 -25.34
C LEU A 36 22.54 -3.16 -23.87
N TYR A 37 23.64 -3.39 -23.16
CA TYR A 37 23.61 -3.63 -21.72
C TYR A 37 23.09 -2.41 -20.93
N GLY A 38 23.53 -1.20 -21.30
CA GLY A 38 23.04 0.03 -20.67
C GLY A 38 21.53 0.26 -20.86
N LEU A 39 21.03 0.01 -22.07
CA LEU A 39 19.61 0.13 -22.39
C LEU A 39 18.76 -0.91 -21.66
N THR A 40 19.19 -2.17 -21.61
CA THR A 40 18.46 -3.22 -20.90
C THR A 40 18.42 -2.93 -19.41
N SER A 41 19.54 -2.54 -18.80
CA SER A 41 19.61 -2.13 -17.39
C SER A 41 18.69 -0.96 -17.08
N THR A 42 18.76 0.13 -17.86
CA THR A 42 17.90 1.31 -17.67
C THR A 42 16.42 0.95 -17.81
N SER A 43 16.07 0.09 -18.79
CA SER A 43 14.70 -0.38 -18.97
C SER A 43 14.19 -1.21 -17.79
N GLN A 44 15.08 -1.98 -17.13
CA GLN A 44 14.72 -2.78 -15.96
C GLN A 44 14.54 -1.88 -14.74
N THR A 45 15.44 -0.92 -14.53
CA THR A 45 15.32 0.05 -13.43
C THR A 45 14.04 0.86 -13.52
N ARG A 46 13.66 1.32 -14.72
CA ARG A 46 12.38 2.01 -14.94
C ARG A 46 11.19 1.13 -14.59
N ARG A 47 11.18 -0.12 -15.08
CA ARG A 47 10.11 -1.08 -14.76
C ARG A 47 10.00 -1.35 -13.26
N ASN A 48 11.11 -1.54 -12.56
CA ASN A 48 11.11 -1.73 -11.11
C ASN A 48 10.60 -0.47 -10.39
N SER A 49 10.98 0.72 -10.85
CA SER A 49 10.49 1.99 -10.29
C SER A 49 8.98 2.13 -10.46
N ASP A 50 8.44 1.81 -11.64
CA ASP A 50 7.01 1.86 -11.93
C ASP A 50 6.24 0.88 -11.02
N GLN A 51 6.76 -0.33 -10.83
CA GLN A 51 6.19 -1.34 -9.93
C GLN A 51 6.09 -0.83 -8.49
N VAL A 52 7.17 -0.24 -7.97
CA VAL A 52 7.19 0.33 -6.61
C VAL A 52 6.19 1.48 -6.49
N ASN A 53 6.12 2.36 -7.48
CA ASN A 53 5.18 3.49 -7.47
C ASN A 53 3.72 3.01 -7.43
N LEU A 54 3.38 1.95 -8.16
CA LEU A 54 2.03 1.36 -8.14
C LEU A 54 1.67 0.81 -6.76
N ILE A 55 2.58 0.07 -6.14
CA ILE A 55 2.37 -0.49 -4.79
C ILE A 55 2.26 0.63 -3.76
N GLN A 56 3.07 1.69 -3.88
CA GLN A 56 3.00 2.85 -3.00
C GLN A 56 1.67 3.60 -3.13
N ALA A 57 1.17 3.79 -4.35
CA ALA A 57 -0.12 4.42 -4.58
C ALA A 57 -1.26 3.62 -3.95
N ASP A 58 -1.24 2.29 -4.08
CA ASP A 58 -2.23 1.42 -3.43
C ASP A 58 -2.12 1.48 -1.90
N ALA A 59 -0.90 1.43 -1.36
CA ALA A 59 -0.67 1.54 0.08
C ALA A 59 -1.19 2.86 0.67
N GLU A 60 -1.04 3.98 -0.04
CA GLU A 60 -1.59 5.27 0.41
C GLU A 60 -3.13 5.28 0.34
N ALA A 61 -3.72 4.68 -0.69
CA ALA A 61 -5.18 4.51 -0.77
C ALA A 61 -5.71 3.65 0.39
N MET A 62 -4.99 2.60 0.78
CA MET A 62 -5.35 1.79 1.95
C MET A 62 -5.25 2.58 3.25
N LYS A 63 -4.23 3.42 3.40
CA LYS A 63 -4.09 4.29 4.56
C LYS A 63 -5.26 5.27 4.68
N GLN A 64 -5.72 5.83 3.56
CA GLN A 64 -6.92 6.68 3.56
C GLN A 64 -8.16 5.89 3.98
N GLN A 65 -8.37 4.69 3.46
CA GLN A 65 -9.50 3.83 3.86
C GLN A 65 -9.43 3.43 5.33
N ALA A 66 -8.23 3.13 5.84
CA ALA A 66 -7.99 2.82 7.24
C ALA A 66 -8.31 4.01 8.15
N SER A 67 -7.98 5.24 7.74
CA SER A 67 -8.27 6.46 8.52
C SER A 67 -9.77 6.79 8.65
N ALA A 68 -10.60 6.26 7.74
CA ALA A 68 -12.04 6.43 7.80
C ALA A 68 -12.73 5.42 8.75
N LEU A 69 -12.04 4.37 9.19
CA LEU A 69 -12.58 3.40 10.14
C LEU A 69 -12.54 3.96 11.57
N GLY A 70 -13.60 3.68 12.34
CA GLY A 70 -13.70 4.18 13.73
C GLY A 70 -14.16 5.64 13.81
N VAL A 71 -14.71 6.16 12.72
CA VAL A 71 -15.40 7.45 12.65
C VAL A 71 -16.87 7.20 12.40
N GLY A 72 -17.73 7.79 13.21
CA GLY A 72 -19.18 7.75 13.06
C GLY A 72 -19.83 9.05 13.49
N SER A 73 -21.15 9.08 13.48
CA SER A 73 -21.95 10.21 13.96
C SER A 73 -23.15 9.73 14.76
N LEU A 74 -23.60 10.55 15.71
CA LEU A 74 -24.79 10.27 16.50
C LEU A 74 -26.06 10.43 15.64
N ILE A 75 -26.88 9.37 15.55
CA ILE A 75 -28.18 9.43 14.84
C ILE A 75 -29.27 10.01 15.74
N SER A 76 -29.32 9.61 17.00
CA SER A 76 -30.38 10.03 17.91
C SER A 76 -29.86 10.25 19.32
N LEU A 77 -30.43 11.26 19.97
CA LEU A 77 -30.16 11.58 21.36
C LEU A 77 -30.70 10.47 22.26
N SER A 78 -29.90 10.08 23.26
CA SER A 78 -30.48 9.81 24.57
C SER A 78 -30.76 11.16 25.24
N THR A 79 -32.02 11.45 25.53
CA THR A 79 -32.57 12.79 25.81
C THR A 79 -32.11 13.46 27.13
N ALA A 80 -31.08 12.96 27.81
CA ALA A 80 -30.47 13.62 28.96
C ALA A 80 -29.00 13.19 29.13
N GLY A 81 -28.17 14.05 29.73
CA GLY A 81 -26.90 13.60 30.33
C GLY A 81 -27.17 12.52 31.39
N GLY A 82 -26.21 11.64 31.64
CA GLY A 82 -26.43 10.50 32.54
C GLY A 82 -26.87 9.20 31.86
N VAL A 83 -26.72 9.08 30.54
CA VAL A 83 -27.02 7.85 29.80
C VAL A 83 -25.72 7.15 29.37
N ALA A 84 -25.73 5.82 29.40
CA ALA A 84 -24.61 4.98 28.99
C ALA A 84 -24.72 4.49 27.54
N THR A 85 -25.86 4.64 26.88
CA THR A 85 -26.11 4.08 25.54
C THR A 85 -26.22 5.17 24.47
N LEU A 86 -25.53 4.97 23.35
CA LEU A 86 -25.51 5.87 22.21
C LEU A 86 -26.04 5.16 20.97
N THR A 87 -26.92 5.82 20.23
CA THR A 87 -27.35 5.35 18.91
C THR A 87 -26.52 6.05 17.83
N VAL A 88 -25.77 5.27 17.07
CA VAL A 88 -24.82 5.77 16.07
C VAL A 88 -25.26 5.44 14.65
N ASP A 89 -24.69 6.13 13.68
CA ASP A 89 -24.93 5.88 12.26
C ASP A 89 -24.33 4.57 11.77
N SER A 90 -23.22 4.19 12.37
CA SER A 90 -22.46 3.00 12.08
C SER A 90 -21.66 2.60 13.32
N THR A 91 -21.70 1.31 13.66
CA THR A 91 -20.78 0.74 14.66
C THR A 91 -19.50 0.21 14.02
N VAL A 92 -19.30 0.46 12.71
CA VAL A 92 -18.14 -0.05 11.98
C VAL A 92 -16.87 0.66 12.47
N GLY A 93 -15.88 -0.13 12.87
CA GLY A 93 -14.61 0.38 13.39
C GLY A 93 -14.61 0.71 14.88
N PHE A 94 -15.72 0.47 15.58
CA PHE A 94 -15.78 0.50 17.05
C PHE A 94 -15.76 -0.92 17.61
N ASN A 95 -14.94 -1.15 18.63
CA ASN A 95 -14.84 -2.40 19.36
C ASN A 95 -15.09 -2.17 20.86
N VAL A 96 -15.36 -3.27 21.56
CA VAL A 96 -15.37 -3.26 23.02
C VAL A 96 -13.96 -2.94 23.52
N ASN A 97 -13.89 -2.11 24.56
CA ASN A 97 -12.69 -1.50 25.14
C ASN A 97 -12.02 -0.41 24.30
N ASP A 98 -12.67 0.07 23.24
CA ASP A 98 -12.22 1.27 22.53
C ASP A 98 -12.60 2.52 23.33
N LEU A 99 -11.68 3.48 23.39
CA LEU A 99 -11.94 4.82 23.88
C LEU A 99 -12.47 5.69 22.74
N ILE A 100 -13.54 6.43 22.98
CA ILE A 100 -14.14 7.35 22.02
C ILE A 100 -14.21 8.77 22.54
N LEU A 101 -14.13 9.74 21.63
CA LEU A 101 -14.50 11.13 21.84
C LEU A 101 -15.79 11.43 21.10
N ILE A 102 -16.62 12.29 21.70
CA ILE A 102 -17.95 12.61 21.19
C ILE A 102 -18.05 14.12 20.99
N GLY A 103 -18.13 14.55 19.73
CA GLY A 103 -18.17 15.95 19.34
C GLY A 103 -16.98 16.73 19.91
N ASN A 104 -17.29 17.77 20.67
CA ASN A 104 -16.30 18.64 21.31
C ASN A 104 -16.14 18.35 22.82
N ASP A 105 -16.70 17.25 23.34
CA ASP A 105 -16.50 16.85 24.73
C ASP A 105 -15.04 16.40 24.92
N PRO A 106 -14.27 17.01 25.84
CA PRO A 106 -12.89 16.58 26.10
C PRO A 106 -12.81 15.22 26.83
N THR A 107 -13.93 14.69 27.32
CA THR A 107 -13.98 13.42 28.04
C THR A 107 -13.92 12.25 27.07
N THR A 108 -12.99 11.32 27.30
CA THR A 108 -12.95 10.04 26.59
C THR A 108 -13.85 9.02 27.29
N TYR A 109 -14.64 8.27 26.51
CA TYR A 109 -15.57 7.26 27.00
C TYR A 109 -15.13 5.86 26.55
N ASP A 110 -15.20 4.88 27.45
CA ASP A 110 -14.87 3.48 27.16
C ASP A 110 -16.11 2.70 26.72
N ILE A 111 -16.03 2.01 25.58
CA ILE A 111 -17.11 1.15 25.05
C ILE A 111 -17.11 -0.20 25.77
N THR A 112 -18.19 -0.53 26.46
CA THR A 112 -18.39 -1.84 27.10
C THR A 112 -19.13 -2.83 26.20
N GLN A 113 -19.92 -2.35 25.24
CA GLN A 113 -20.68 -3.20 24.33
C GLN A 113 -20.90 -2.49 22.99
N VAL A 114 -20.83 -3.26 21.91
CA VAL A 114 -21.16 -2.85 20.55
C VAL A 114 -22.28 -3.73 20.02
N ASP A 115 -23.44 -3.15 19.71
CA ASP A 115 -24.55 -3.83 19.04
C ASP A 115 -24.63 -3.35 17.59
N SER A 116 -24.12 -4.18 16.67
CA SER A 116 -24.12 -3.87 15.25
C SER A 116 -25.49 -3.95 14.57
N VAL A 117 -26.48 -4.60 15.21
CA VAL A 117 -27.83 -4.75 14.65
C VAL A 117 -28.64 -3.49 14.94
N ASN A 118 -28.64 -3.05 16.19
CA ASN A 118 -29.37 -1.85 16.61
C ASN A 118 -28.55 -0.56 16.51
N LYS A 119 -27.28 -0.67 16.09
CA LYS A 119 -26.31 0.43 16.00
C LYS A 119 -26.13 1.17 17.33
N LEU A 120 -26.00 0.40 18.40
CA LEU A 120 -25.83 0.94 19.75
C LEU A 120 -24.41 0.74 20.26
N LEU A 121 -23.86 1.78 20.90
CA LEU A 121 -22.63 1.71 21.69
C LEU A 121 -23.00 1.91 23.15
N THR A 122 -22.63 0.96 24.01
CA THR A 122 -22.77 1.11 25.47
C THR A 122 -21.44 1.53 26.05
N LEU A 123 -21.45 2.54 26.91
CA LEU A 123 -20.31 3.14 27.56
C LEU A 123 -20.20 2.67 29.01
N ARG A 124 -18.98 2.64 29.53
CA ARG A 124 -18.73 2.35 30.96
C ARG A 124 -19.16 3.52 31.83
N THR A 125 -18.82 4.72 31.40
CA THR A 125 -19.12 5.97 32.09
C THR A 125 -20.35 6.62 31.48
N LEU A 126 -21.16 7.25 32.33
CA LEU A 126 -22.31 8.03 31.87
C LEU A 126 -21.82 9.29 31.16
N LEU A 127 -22.56 9.73 30.15
CA LEU A 127 -22.27 10.98 29.46
C LEU A 127 -22.37 12.18 30.42
N ASN A 128 -21.32 13.00 30.45
CA ASN A 128 -21.25 14.21 31.27
C ASN A 128 -22.16 15.33 30.75
N SER A 129 -22.41 15.34 29.44
CA SER A 129 -23.26 16.31 28.76
C SER A 129 -24.10 15.62 27.68
N SER A 130 -25.21 16.22 27.28
CA SER A 130 -26.03 15.69 26.20
C SER A 130 -25.42 16.11 24.86
N PRO A 131 -24.87 15.18 24.05
CA PRO A 131 -24.30 15.54 22.76
C PRO A 131 -25.42 15.90 21.77
N SER A 132 -25.12 16.79 20.82
CA SER A 132 -26.05 17.10 19.74
C SER A 132 -26.20 15.93 18.76
N THR A 133 -27.39 15.76 18.17
CA THR A 133 -27.55 14.89 17.00
C THR A 133 -26.54 15.28 15.92
N GLY A 134 -25.93 14.30 15.26
CA GLY A 134 -24.89 14.52 14.27
C GLY A 134 -23.51 14.85 14.85
N ALA A 135 -23.34 14.88 16.18
CA ALA A 135 -22.02 15.00 16.77
C ALA A 135 -21.15 13.81 16.33
N MET A 136 -19.95 14.13 15.87
CA MET A 136 -18.97 13.16 15.38
C MET A 136 -18.48 12.31 16.53
N ILE A 137 -18.47 11.00 16.36
CA ILE A 137 -17.83 10.06 17.29
C ILE A 137 -16.54 9.60 16.63
N THR A 138 -15.43 9.76 17.35
CA THR A 138 -14.12 9.33 16.88
C THR A 138 -13.51 8.38 17.87
N SER A 139 -13.06 7.22 17.41
CA SER A 139 -12.28 6.29 18.22
C SER A 139 -10.87 6.82 18.42
N VAL A 140 -10.46 6.96 19.68
CA VAL A 140 -9.12 7.36 20.12
C VAL A 140 -8.19 6.15 20.16
N THR A 141 -8.72 4.98 20.50
CA THR A 141 -7.95 3.73 20.58
C THR A 141 -8.64 2.62 19.81
N ALA A 142 -8.78 2.78 18.48
CA ALA A 142 -9.44 1.84 17.56
C ALA A 142 -8.76 0.45 17.45
N CYS A 143 -7.89 0.10 18.39
CA CYS A 143 -6.91 -0.98 18.33
C CYS A 143 -6.87 -1.77 19.64
N ASN A 144 -8.00 -1.98 20.32
CA ASN A 144 -8.03 -2.74 21.58
C ASN A 144 -8.83 -4.06 21.50
N ALA A 145 -9.01 -4.58 20.28
CA ALA A 145 -9.80 -5.77 20.05
C ALA A 145 -9.14 -7.01 20.68
N THR A 146 -9.91 -7.77 21.46
CA THR A 146 -9.45 -9.01 22.10
C THR A 146 -9.66 -10.25 21.21
N ALA A 147 -10.36 -10.10 20.09
CA ALA A 147 -10.62 -11.15 19.10
C ALA A 147 -10.40 -10.62 17.68
N ALA A 148 -9.95 -11.50 16.77
CA ALA A 148 -9.78 -11.15 15.36
C ALA A 148 -11.11 -10.74 14.72
N THR A 149 -12.22 -11.40 15.09
CA THR A 149 -13.56 -11.07 14.61
C THR A 149 -13.97 -9.68 15.04
N GLY A 150 -14.31 -8.81 14.08
CA GLY A 150 -14.75 -7.45 14.35
C GLY A 150 -13.63 -6.43 14.54
N SER A 151 -12.39 -6.88 14.76
CA SER A 151 -11.21 -6.02 14.91
C SER A 151 -10.98 -5.06 13.74
N PHE A 152 -10.22 -4.00 14.00
CA PHE A 152 -9.81 -3.03 12.98
C PHE A 152 -9.24 -3.70 11.73
N ALA A 153 -8.30 -4.63 11.88
CA ALA A 153 -7.69 -5.31 10.74
C ALA A 153 -8.72 -6.13 9.92
N THR A 154 -9.64 -6.82 10.59
CA THR A 154 -10.71 -7.58 9.91
C THR A 154 -11.69 -6.66 9.19
N ARG A 155 -12.04 -5.52 9.78
CA ARG A 155 -12.92 -4.54 9.13
C ARG A 155 -12.25 -3.89 7.93
N LEU A 156 -10.98 -3.52 8.06
CA LEU A 156 -10.20 -3.01 6.94
C LEU A 156 -10.11 -4.05 5.83
N GLN A 157 -9.85 -5.32 6.16
CA GLN A 157 -9.86 -6.43 5.20
C GLN A 157 -11.20 -6.56 4.47
N GLN A 158 -12.33 -6.46 5.17
CA GLN A 158 -13.66 -6.55 4.57
C GLN A 158 -13.91 -5.41 3.58
N LEU A 159 -13.41 -4.20 3.88
CA LEU A 159 -13.55 -3.03 3.01
C LEU A 159 -12.68 -3.14 1.75
N VAL A 160 -11.43 -3.57 1.91
CA VAL A 160 -10.42 -3.61 0.83
C VAL A 160 -10.45 -4.92 0.05
N GLY A 161 -11.14 -5.94 0.55
CA GLY A 161 -11.15 -7.29 0.03
C GLY A 161 -9.97 -8.13 0.52
N ALA A 162 -10.22 -9.44 0.72
CA ALA A 162 -9.18 -10.40 1.07
C ALA A 162 -8.18 -10.60 -0.07
N THR A 163 -8.68 -10.68 -1.31
CA THR A 163 -7.85 -10.79 -2.50
C THR A 163 -8.45 -9.93 -3.60
N THR A 164 -7.64 -9.08 -4.22
CA THR A 164 -8.03 -8.25 -5.37
C THR A 164 -7.02 -8.41 -6.49
N SER A 165 -7.50 -8.50 -7.72
CA SER A 165 -6.65 -8.55 -8.92
C SER A 165 -7.05 -7.47 -9.90
N SER A 166 -6.05 -6.79 -10.46
CA SER A 166 -6.25 -5.74 -11.46
C SER A 166 -5.21 -5.88 -12.59
N SER A 167 -5.60 -5.49 -13.80
CA SER A 167 -4.67 -5.42 -14.93
C SER A 167 -3.99 -4.05 -14.93
N VAL A 168 -2.67 -4.05 -15.04
CA VAL A 168 -1.85 -2.84 -15.04
C VAL A 168 -0.83 -2.92 -16.17
N TYR A 169 -0.56 -1.80 -16.84
CA TYR A 169 0.45 -1.71 -17.88
C TYR A 169 1.73 -1.10 -17.31
N ILE A 170 2.85 -1.81 -17.45
CA ILE A 170 4.17 -1.31 -17.05
C ILE A 170 5.07 -1.30 -18.27
N SER A 171 5.51 -0.11 -18.68
CA SER A 171 6.32 0.08 -19.89
C SER A 171 5.69 -0.60 -21.14
N GLY A 172 4.36 -0.49 -21.29
CA GLY A 172 3.62 -1.04 -22.44
C GLY A 172 3.33 -2.54 -22.39
N LYS A 173 3.76 -3.26 -21.34
CA LYS A 173 3.43 -4.68 -21.13
C LYS A 173 2.34 -4.82 -20.09
N ALA A 174 1.37 -5.70 -20.34
CA ALA A 174 0.30 -5.99 -19.41
C ALA A 174 0.79 -6.93 -18.29
N PHE A 175 0.41 -6.61 -17.07
CA PHE A 175 0.64 -7.39 -15.85
C PHE A 175 -0.66 -7.52 -15.08
N THR A 176 -0.75 -8.58 -14.28
CA THR A 176 -1.79 -8.78 -13.28
C THR A 176 -1.18 -8.44 -11.91
N LEU A 177 -1.67 -7.36 -11.30
CA LEU A 177 -1.37 -7.03 -9.91
C LEU A 177 -2.39 -7.74 -9.02
N THR A 178 -1.92 -8.68 -8.21
CA THR A 178 -2.70 -9.36 -7.20
C THR A 178 -2.27 -8.88 -5.82
N ARG A 179 -3.24 -8.44 -5.02
CA ARG A 179 -3.07 -8.06 -3.63
C ARG A 179 -3.83 -9.03 -2.76
N THR A 180 -3.16 -9.60 -1.78
CA THR A 180 -3.76 -10.49 -0.77
C THR A 180 -3.55 -9.87 0.59
N THR A 181 -4.64 -9.70 1.35
CA THR A 181 -4.60 -9.20 2.72
C THR A 181 -4.82 -10.35 3.70
N THR A 182 -4.16 -10.29 4.86
CA THR A 182 -4.30 -11.31 5.91
C THR A 182 -4.35 -10.66 7.27
N VAL A 183 -5.39 -11.01 8.04
CA VAL A 183 -5.47 -10.68 9.46
C VAL A 183 -4.75 -11.78 10.23
N PRO A 184 -3.71 -11.46 11.02
CA PRO A 184 -3.10 -12.42 11.93
C PRO A 184 -4.17 -12.95 12.89
N ALA A 185 -4.27 -14.27 13.05
CA ALA A 185 -5.40 -14.91 13.72
C ALA A 185 -5.06 -15.52 15.09
N THR A 186 -3.82 -15.39 15.57
CA THR A 186 -3.44 -15.98 16.87
C THR A 186 -3.77 -15.02 18.00
N THR A 187 -4.00 -15.54 19.21
CA THR A 187 -4.23 -14.69 20.40
C THR A 187 -3.02 -13.85 20.79
N ALA A 188 -1.82 -14.25 20.36
CA ALA A 188 -0.59 -13.46 20.49
C ALA A 188 -0.58 -12.22 19.56
N ASP A 189 -1.45 -12.17 18.56
CA ASP A 189 -1.58 -11.04 17.63
C ASP A 189 -2.61 -10.00 18.09
N ALA A 190 -3.26 -10.22 19.23
CA ALA A 190 -4.07 -9.19 19.87
C ALA A 190 -3.19 -7.94 20.13
N PRO A 191 -3.69 -6.72 19.87
CA PRO A 191 -5.09 -6.39 19.66
C PRO A 191 -5.58 -6.30 18.18
N TYR A 192 -5.01 -7.08 17.26
CA TYR A 192 -5.50 -7.24 15.88
C TYR A 192 -5.62 -5.92 15.08
N TYR A 193 -4.64 -5.04 15.26
CA TYR A 193 -4.56 -3.74 14.60
C TYR A 193 -3.75 -3.74 13.29
N THR A 194 -3.05 -4.85 13.00
CA THR A 194 -2.20 -4.96 11.82
C THR A 194 -2.88 -5.80 10.73
N LEU A 195 -3.05 -5.22 9.54
CA LEU A 195 -3.43 -5.95 8.34
C LEU A 195 -2.17 -6.20 7.50
N LYS A 196 -1.82 -7.47 7.27
CA LYS A 196 -0.69 -7.82 6.40
C LYS A 196 -1.13 -7.75 4.94
N MET A 197 -0.27 -7.20 4.09
CA MET A 197 -0.54 -7.06 2.66
C MET A 197 0.58 -7.69 1.86
N PHE A 198 0.21 -8.57 0.93
CA PHE A 198 1.13 -9.21 0.00
C PHE A 198 0.76 -8.81 -1.42
N TYR A 199 1.75 -8.34 -2.18
CA TYR A 199 1.58 -7.98 -3.57
C TYR A 199 2.34 -8.98 -4.44
N SER A 200 1.68 -9.43 -5.50
CA SER A 200 2.27 -10.23 -6.55
C SER A 200 1.98 -9.57 -7.89
N LEU A 201 3.00 -9.51 -8.74
CA LEU A 201 2.87 -8.96 -10.08
C LEU A 201 3.32 -10.02 -11.08
N THR A 202 2.38 -10.51 -11.88
CA THR A 202 2.65 -11.55 -12.88
C THR A 202 2.38 -11.01 -14.29
N PRO A 203 3.15 -11.39 -15.32
CA PRO A 203 2.81 -11.04 -16.70
C PRO A 203 1.40 -11.53 -17.03
N ALA A 204 0.59 -10.67 -17.67
CA ALA A 204 -0.67 -11.13 -18.25
C ALA A 204 -0.32 -12.03 -19.45
N GLY A 205 -0.86 -13.25 -19.46
CA GLY A 205 -0.64 -14.22 -20.53
C GLY A 205 -1.15 -13.76 -21.89
#